data_AF-A0A0C3AX54-F1
#
_entry.id   AF-A0A0C3AX54-F1
#
_cell.length_a   1.000
_cell.length_b   1.000
_cell.length_c   1.000
_cell.angle_alpha   90.00
_cell.angle_beta   90.00
_cell.angle_gamma   90.00
#
_symmetry.space_group_name_H-M   'P 1'
#
loop_
_entity.id
_entity.type
_entity.pdbx_description
1 polymer ?
#
loop_
_entity_poly.entity_id
_entity_poly.type
_entity_poly.pdbx_seq_one_letter_code
_entity_poly.pdbx_strand_id
1 'polypeptide(L)'
;INTFINKVLRYGQKKPGLFGKCTAYYGSVEAQGKGTLHCHFLIWLDGHLSPQELRDKIRDDANFKAHIFSYLESIIKCEPPGTMEVVEEEEGVCLDAPKRAEGVPNPSVIALPQCSEMSEEDFESAFQATVKALVYENHWHFHNATCWKYLKRGEPKDDSHCRMRIDGATRATTSIDQETESILLRRLHPRVNCYNDVLAFLTQSNNDIKFIGSGEGAKALLYYITDYITKASLPTHVGLSAIRVALEKTWKKFDGDASATDEAISKSLFVKLANGILSRLEVSHQQVMYHINGGDDRYTSHSFATLYWGAFDRGV
;
A
#
# COMPACT_ATOMS: atom_id res chain seq x y z
N ILE A 1 -12.67 -4.83 -4.71
CA ILE A 1 -11.68 -5.73 -4.07
C ILE A 1 -11.96 -7.21 -4.30
N ASN A 2 -13.17 -7.72 -4.06
CA ASN A 2 -13.50 -9.14 -4.32
C ASN A 2 -13.17 -9.60 -5.75
N THR A 3 -13.38 -8.76 -6.77
CA THR A 3 -12.98 -9.06 -8.15
C THR A 3 -11.47 -9.26 -8.29
N PHE A 4 -10.65 -8.44 -7.63
CA PHE A 4 -9.19 -8.62 -7.61
C PHE A 4 -8.81 -9.97 -6.98
N ILE A 5 -9.40 -10.31 -5.82
CA ILE A 5 -9.14 -11.60 -5.15
C ILE A 5 -9.54 -12.78 -6.04
N ASN A 6 -10.71 -12.71 -6.69
CA ASN A 6 -11.27 -13.84 -7.44
C ASN A 6 -10.72 -13.96 -8.86
N LYS A 7 -10.39 -12.85 -9.54
CA LYS A 7 -10.00 -12.84 -10.96
C LYS A 7 -8.51 -12.63 -11.15
N VAL A 8 -7.89 -11.78 -10.33
CA VAL A 8 -6.46 -11.47 -10.43
C VAL A 8 -5.64 -12.42 -9.57
N LEU A 9 -5.92 -12.51 -8.27
CA LEU A 9 -5.21 -13.46 -7.39
C LEU A 9 -5.64 -14.91 -7.61
N ARG A 10 -6.90 -15.10 -8.01
CA ARG A 10 -7.54 -16.41 -8.19
C ARG A 10 -7.41 -17.30 -6.95
N TYR A 11 -7.56 -16.70 -5.77
CA TYR A 11 -7.49 -17.43 -4.51
C TYR A 11 -8.52 -18.57 -4.47
N GLY A 12 -8.10 -19.74 -4.01
CA GLY A 12 -8.93 -20.96 -3.95
C GLY A 12 -9.20 -21.63 -5.30
N GLN A 13 -8.62 -21.16 -6.41
CA GLN A 13 -8.78 -21.78 -7.73
C GLN A 13 -7.62 -22.71 -8.08
N LYS A 14 -7.88 -23.66 -8.99
CA LYS A 14 -6.88 -24.65 -9.45
C LYS A 14 -5.73 -24.03 -10.25
N LYS A 15 -6.02 -23.00 -11.05
CA LYS A 15 -5.04 -22.34 -11.92
C LYS A 15 -4.44 -21.12 -11.19
N PRO A 16 -3.14 -20.81 -11.38
CA PRO A 16 -2.51 -19.64 -10.79
C PRO A 16 -3.16 -18.34 -11.26
N GLY A 17 -3.08 -17.32 -10.40
CA GLY A 17 -3.40 -15.94 -10.71
C GLY A 17 -2.20 -15.19 -11.28
N LEU A 18 -2.34 -13.86 -11.35
CA LEU A 18 -1.34 -12.95 -11.91
C LEU A 18 0.05 -13.13 -11.29
N PHE A 19 0.12 -13.24 -9.96
CA PHE A 19 1.39 -13.41 -9.25
C PHE A 19 1.77 -14.89 -9.09
N GLY A 20 0.98 -15.84 -9.54
CA GLY A 20 1.16 -17.27 -9.24
C GLY A 20 0.01 -17.84 -8.39
N LYS A 21 0.24 -19.00 -7.78
CA LYS A 21 -0.81 -19.71 -7.02
C LYS A 21 -0.91 -19.10 -5.61
N CYS A 22 -1.93 -18.29 -5.39
CA CYS A 22 -2.19 -17.66 -4.09
C CYS A 22 -2.71 -18.67 -3.06
N THR A 23 -2.01 -18.81 -1.93
CA THR A 23 -2.35 -19.72 -0.82
C THR A 23 -2.92 -19.00 0.39
N ALA A 24 -2.60 -17.72 0.56
CA ALA A 24 -3.21 -16.86 1.56
C ALA A 24 -3.12 -15.39 1.13
N TYR A 25 -3.98 -14.56 1.69
CA TYR A 25 -3.89 -13.11 1.61
C TYR A 25 -4.46 -12.44 2.85
N TYR A 26 -4.01 -11.20 3.07
CA TYR A 26 -4.56 -10.24 4.00
C TYR A 26 -4.62 -8.87 3.31
N GLY A 27 -5.79 -8.28 3.23
CA GLY A 27 -6.02 -6.94 2.68
C GLY A 27 -6.61 -6.02 3.73
N SER A 28 -6.10 -4.79 3.82
CA SER A 28 -6.67 -3.73 4.66
C SER A 28 -7.03 -2.54 3.78
N VAL A 29 -8.22 -1.98 3.97
CA VAL A 29 -8.65 -0.74 3.33
C VAL A 29 -8.41 0.41 4.30
N GLU A 30 -7.83 1.49 3.79
CA GLU A 30 -7.58 2.70 4.56
C GLU A 30 -8.06 3.92 3.76
N ALA A 31 -8.64 4.90 4.43
CA ALA A 31 -8.76 6.23 3.85
C ALA A 31 -7.59 7.10 4.28
N GLN A 32 -6.93 7.68 3.29
CA GLN A 32 -5.95 8.73 3.55
C GLN A 32 -6.66 10.02 3.96
N GLY A 33 -5.95 10.94 4.62
CA GLY A 33 -6.48 12.24 5.05
C GLY A 33 -6.99 13.18 3.95
N LYS A 34 -7.02 12.74 2.68
CA LYS A 34 -7.67 13.41 1.55
C LYS A 34 -8.98 12.71 1.12
N GLY A 35 -9.42 11.69 1.85
CA GLY A 35 -10.65 10.94 1.63
C GLY A 35 -10.56 9.83 0.57
N THR A 36 -9.45 9.67 -0.13
CA THR A 36 -9.25 8.58 -1.10
C THR A 36 -9.02 7.25 -0.40
N LEU A 37 -9.60 6.19 -0.95
CA LEU A 37 -9.44 4.82 -0.45
C LEU A 37 -8.22 4.17 -1.07
N HIS A 38 -7.44 3.51 -0.22
CA HIS A 38 -6.27 2.72 -0.59
C HIS A 38 -6.44 1.33 -0.01
N CYS A 39 -5.88 0.33 -0.68
CA CYS A 39 -5.85 -1.02 -0.14
C CYS A 39 -4.43 -1.56 -0.13
N HIS A 40 -4.01 -2.03 1.04
CA HIS A 40 -2.73 -2.72 1.22
C HIS A 40 -2.99 -4.22 1.29
N PHE A 41 -2.34 -4.97 0.40
CA PHE A 41 -2.42 -6.43 0.35
C PHE A 41 -1.08 -7.05 0.72
N LEU A 42 -1.13 -8.08 1.55
CA LEU A 42 -0.11 -9.10 1.67
C LEU A 42 -0.62 -10.39 1.03
N ILE A 43 0.19 -10.99 0.17
CA ILE A 43 -0.16 -12.16 -0.62
C ILE A 43 0.92 -13.21 -0.41
N TRP A 44 0.50 -14.42 -0.06
CA TRP A 44 1.36 -15.59 0.05
C TRP A 44 1.15 -16.48 -1.17
N LEU A 45 2.27 -16.90 -1.75
CA LEU A 45 2.30 -17.72 -2.94
C LEU A 45 2.77 -19.13 -2.59
N ASP A 46 2.17 -20.12 -3.25
CA ASP A 46 2.60 -21.51 -3.18
C ASP A 46 4.04 -21.65 -3.67
N GLY A 47 4.86 -22.42 -2.95
CA GLY A 47 6.26 -22.62 -3.30
C GLY A 47 7.20 -21.45 -2.99
N HIS A 48 6.72 -20.38 -2.32
CA HIS A 48 7.61 -19.33 -1.83
C HIS A 48 8.48 -19.87 -0.68
N LEU A 49 9.80 -19.88 -0.90
CA LEU A 49 10.76 -20.39 0.06
C LEU A 49 10.90 -19.44 1.27
N SER A 50 11.35 -19.96 2.41
CA SER A 50 11.77 -19.07 3.49
C SER A 50 12.90 -18.16 3.02
N PRO A 51 13.08 -16.95 3.60
CA PRO A 51 14.13 -16.05 3.15
C PRO A 51 15.53 -16.68 3.11
N GLN A 52 15.87 -17.54 4.07
CA GLN A 52 17.18 -18.21 4.09
C GLN A 52 17.31 -19.22 2.94
N GLU A 53 16.32 -20.11 2.78
CA GLU A 53 16.32 -21.08 1.69
C GLU A 53 16.30 -20.42 0.30
N LEU A 54 15.58 -19.30 0.16
CA LEU A 54 15.56 -18.52 -1.07
C LEU A 54 16.96 -18.01 -1.41
N ARG A 55 17.68 -17.45 -0.42
CA ARG A 55 19.04 -16.96 -0.60
C ARG A 55 20.01 -18.08 -0.96
N ASP A 56 19.96 -19.18 -0.22
CA ASP A 56 20.81 -20.34 -0.47
C ASP A 56 20.59 -20.86 -1.89
N LYS A 57 19.32 -20.98 -2.31
CA LYS A 57 19.00 -21.46 -3.65
C LYS A 57 19.38 -20.47 -4.77
N ILE A 58 19.27 -19.16 -4.55
CA ILE A 58 19.74 -18.14 -5.50
C ILE A 58 21.27 -18.19 -5.67
N ARG A 59 21.99 -18.48 -4.58
CA ARG A 59 23.46 -18.58 -4.60
C ARG A 59 23.94 -19.88 -5.24
N ASP A 60 23.28 -20.99 -4.92
CA ASP A 60 23.77 -22.33 -5.23
C ASP A 60 23.23 -22.86 -6.59
N ASP A 61 22.11 -22.32 -7.10
CA ASP A 61 21.48 -22.73 -8.37
C ASP A 61 21.27 -21.55 -9.33
N ALA A 62 22.14 -21.45 -10.33
CA ALA A 62 22.09 -20.40 -11.36
C ALA A 62 20.82 -20.44 -12.21
N ASN A 63 20.24 -21.63 -12.46
CA ASN A 63 18.99 -21.75 -13.20
C ASN A 63 17.84 -21.22 -12.36
N PHE A 64 17.79 -21.58 -11.07
CA PHE A 64 16.78 -21.04 -10.16
C PHE A 64 16.87 -19.51 -10.06
N LYS A 65 18.10 -18.97 -9.93
CA LYS A 65 18.35 -17.53 -9.93
C LYS A 65 17.81 -16.84 -11.19
N ALA A 66 18.10 -17.39 -12.38
CA ALA A 66 17.60 -16.84 -13.63
C ALA A 66 16.07 -16.87 -13.71
N HIS A 67 15.45 -17.99 -13.29
CA HIS A 67 13.99 -18.13 -13.28
C HIS A 67 13.30 -17.16 -12.33
N ILE A 68 13.79 -17.00 -11.09
CA ILE A 68 13.16 -16.08 -10.13
C ILE A 68 13.33 -14.62 -10.57
N PHE A 69 14.46 -14.24 -11.16
CA PHE A 69 14.65 -12.89 -11.70
C PHE A 69 13.72 -12.62 -12.88
N SER A 70 13.65 -13.55 -13.85
CA SER A 70 12.73 -13.43 -14.99
C SER A 70 11.27 -13.37 -14.54
N TYR A 71 10.88 -14.18 -13.55
CA TYR A 71 9.56 -14.12 -12.95
C TYR A 71 9.30 -12.75 -12.31
N LEU A 72 10.18 -12.24 -11.46
CA LEU A 72 9.98 -10.94 -10.81
C LEU A 72 9.90 -9.78 -11.83
N GLU A 73 10.76 -9.78 -12.84
CA GLU A 73 10.71 -8.77 -13.92
C GLU A 73 9.46 -8.89 -14.80
N SER A 74 8.83 -10.07 -14.85
CA SER A 74 7.57 -10.26 -15.57
C SER A 74 6.38 -9.63 -14.84
N ILE A 75 6.38 -9.64 -13.49
CA ILE A 75 5.27 -9.14 -12.68
C ILE A 75 5.49 -7.76 -12.06
N ILE A 76 6.74 -7.29 -11.97
CA ILE A 76 7.10 -5.98 -11.40
C ILE A 76 7.91 -5.20 -12.44
N LYS A 77 7.33 -4.10 -12.90
CA LYS A 77 7.93 -3.14 -13.83
C LYS A 77 8.35 -1.88 -13.07
N CYS A 78 9.44 -1.25 -13.49
CA CYS A 78 9.95 -0.02 -12.89
C CYS A 78 10.21 1.05 -13.97
N GLU A 79 9.56 0.93 -15.11
CA GLU A 79 9.78 1.75 -16.29
C GLU A 79 8.51 1.79 -17.15
N PRO A 80 8.30 2.85 -17.94
CA PRO A 80 7.19 2.88 -18.87
C PRO A 80 7.33 1.81 -19.97
N PRO A 81 6.22 1.30 -20.53
CA PRO A 81 6.26 0.42 -21.69
C PRO A 81 7.07 0.99 -22.86
N GLY A 82 7.89 0.11 -23.45
CA GLY A 82 8.78 0.43 -24.57
C GLY A 82 10.14 0.99 -24.15
N THR A 83 10.42 1.19 -22.86
CA THR A 83 11.77 1.51 -22.39
C THR A 83 12.64 0.25 -22.44
N MET A 84 13.66 0.28 -23.31
CA MET A 84 14.57 -0.86 -23.53
C MET A 84 15.95 -0.67 -22.90
N GLU A 85 16.34 0.58 -22.65
CA GLU A 85 17.65 0.95 -22.12
C GLU A 85 17.49 1.75 -20.83
N VAL A 86 18.58 1.83 -20.07
CA VAL A 86 18.63 2.64 -18.85
C VAL A 86 18.50 4.11 -19.23
N VAL A 87 17.55 4.78 -18.58
CA VAL A 87 17.40 6.24 -18.60
C VAL A 87 18.27 6.81 -17.50
N GLU A 88 19.21 7.68 -17.85
CA GLU A 88 20.08 8.36 -16.90
C GLU A 88 19.54 9.75 -16.57
N GLU A 89 19.83 10.19 -15.35
CA GLU A 89 19.61 11.55 -14.88
C GLU A 89 20.95 12.21 -14.64
N GLU A 90 21.08 13.47 -15.04
CA GLU A 90 22.23 14.27 -14.63
C GLU A 90 22.18 14.50 -13.11
N GLU A 91 23.35 14.50 -12.47
CA GLU A 91 23.45 14.63 -11.02
C GLU A 91 22.77 15.92 -10.54
N GLY A 92 21.77 15.78 -9.66
CA GLY A 92 20.99 16.90 -9.12
C GLY A 92 19.87 17.41 -10.03
N VAL A 93 19.63 16.80 -11.20
CA VAL A 93 18.55 17.15 -12.12
C VAL A 93 17.56 15.99 -12.24
N CYS A 94 16.39 16.14 -11.63
CA CYS A 94 15.30 15.17 -11.79
C CYS A 94 14.61 15.35 -13.15
N LEU A 95 14.30 14.25 -13.83
CA LEU A 95 13.45 14.27 -15.01
C LEU A 95 12.02 14.66 -14.63
N ASP A 96 11.46 15.57 -15.41
CA ASP A 96 10.04 15.90 -15.35
C ASP A 96 9.22 14.79 -16.03
N ALA A 97 8.04 14.49 -15.46
CA ALA A 97 7.09 13.63 -16.16
C ALA A 97 6.64 14.29 -17.47
N PRO A 98 6.37 13.50 -18.52
CA PRO A 98 5.71 14.00 -19.71
C PRO A 98 4.41 14.71 -19.33
N LYS A 99 4.30 15.99 -19.69
CA LYS A 99 3.08 16.76 -19.46
C LYS A 99 1.99 16.27 -20.39
N ARG A 100 0.83 15.96 -19.83
CA ARG A 100 -0.37 15.69 -20.64
C ARG A 100 -0.70 16.92 -21.47
N ALA A 101 -0.94 16.73 -22.76
CA ALA A 101 -1.32 17.80 -23.66
C ALA A 101 -2.66 18.44 -23.24
N GLU A 102 -2.80 19.73 -23.51
CA GLU A 102 -4.02 20.47 -23.19
C GLU A 102 -5.22 19.88 -23.93
N GLY A 103 -6.37 19.78 -23.26
CA GLY A 103 -7.59 19.17 -23.80
C GLY A 103 -7.60 17.63 -23.82
N VAL A 104 -6.49 16.96 -23.53
CA VAL A 104 -6.47 15.48 -23.40
C VAL A 104 -6.98 15.08 -22.02
N PRO A 105 -8.00 14.19 -21.93
CA PRO A 105 -8.53 13.73 -20.65
C PRO A 105 -7.50 12.90 -19.87
N ASN A 106 -7.64 12.85 -18.55
CA ASN A 106 -6.80 11.99 -17.71
C ASN A 106 -6.97 10.52 -18.17
N PRO A 107 -5.89 9.75 -18.41
CA PRO A 107 -6.00 8.36 -18.86
C PRO A 107 -6.80 7.47 -17.88
N SER A 108 -6.87 7.87 -16.61
CA SER A 108 -7.63 7.16 -15.57
C SER A 108 -9.15 7.28 -15.71
N VAL A 109 -9.65 8.16 -16.60
CA VAL A 109 -11.08 8.30 -16.88
C VAL A 109 -11.47 7.83 -18.29
N ILE A 110 -10.50 7.37 -19.08
CA ILE A 110 -10.74 6.85 -20.43
C ILE A 110 -11.19 5.39 -20.31
N ALA A 111 -12.20 4.99 -21.09
CA ALA A 111 -12.63 3.59 -21.10
C ALA A 111 -11.51 2.67 -21.60
N LEU A 112 -11.32 1.53 -20.93
CA LEU A 112 -10.30 0.56 -21.33
C LEU A 112 -10.65 -0.11 -22.65
N PRO A 113 -9.66 -0.41 -23.52
CA PRO A 113 -9.89 -1.22 -24.71
C PRO A 113 -10.47 -2.59 -24.33
N GLN A 114 -11.43 -3.07 -25.12
CA GLN A 114 -12.08 -4.37 -24.89
C GLN A 114 -11.52 -5.40 -25.87
N CYS A 115 -10.93 -6.48 -25.35
CA CYS A 115 -10.36 -7.53 -26.18
C CYS A 115 -11.39 -8.26 -27.06
N SER A 116 -12.69 -8.15 -26.74
CA SER A 116 -13.78 -8.69 -27.56
C SER A 116 -14.13 -7.85 -28.79
N GLU A 117 -13.62 -6.62 -28.87
CA GLU A 117 -14.03 -5.63 -29.89
C GLU A 117 -12.92 -5.35 -30.92
N MET A 118 -11.76 -5.99 -30.80
CA MET A 118 -10.60 -5.76 -31.66
C MET A 118 -9.76 -7.03 -31.81
N SER A 119 -8.80 -7.02 -32.74
CA SER A 119 -7.87 -8.13 -32.88
C SER A 119 -6.92 -8.21 -31.68
N GLU A 120 -6.24 -9.36 -31.51
CA GLU A 120 -5.26 -9.54 -30.43
C GLU A 120 -4.07 -8.56 -30.57
N GLU A 121 -3.63 -8.30 -31.80
CA GLU A 121 -2.53 -7.36 -32.09
C GLU A 121 -2.93 -5.90 -31.81
N ASP A 122 -4.17 -5.52 -32.19
CA ASP A 122 -4.72 -4.20 -31.88
C ASP A 122 -4.91 -4.02 -30.37
N PHE A 123 -5.38 -5.07 -29.68
CA PHE A 123 -5.56 -5.04 -28.23
C PHE A 123 -4.22 -4.90 -27.51
N GLU A 124 -3.20 -5.66 -27.91
CA GLU A 124 -1.87 -5.55 -27.32
C GLU A 124 -1.30 -4.14 -27.50
N SER A 125 -1.42 -3.58 -28.71
CA SER A 125 -0.99 -2.21 -29.01
C SER A 125 -1.74 -1.18 -28.14
N ALA A 126 -3.06 -1.32 -28.04
CA ALA A 126 -3.90 -0.45 -27.21
C ALA A 126 -3.62 -0.61 -25.70
N PHE A 127 -3.36 -1.83 -25.24
CA PHE A 127 -2.96 -2.14 -23.87
C PHE A 127 -1.65 -1.44 -23.51
N GLN A 128 -0.60 -1.61 -24.33
CA GLN A 128 0.70 -0.98 -24.09
C GLN A 128 0.60 0.55 -24.10
N ALA A 129 -0.16 1.13 -25.04
CA ALA A 129 -0.40 2.58 -25.07
C ALA A 129 -1.15 3.08 -23.82
N THR A 130 -2.16 2.34 -23.38
CA THR A 130 -2.96 2.67 -22.19
C THR A 130 -2.12 2.58 -20.92
N VAL A 131 -1.36 1.49 -20.73
CA VAL A 131 -0.46 1.32 -19.60
C VAL A 131 0.59 2.42 -19.58
N LYS A 132 1.17 2.77 -20.74
CA LYS A 132 2.15 3.86 -20.83
C LYS A 132 1.58 5.20 -20.37
N ALA A 133 0.38 5.56 -20.83
CA ALA A 133 -0.29 6.78 -20.38
C ALA A 133 -0.57 6.77 -18.86
N LEU A 134 -1.05 5.64 -18.33
CA LEU A 134 -1.31 5.46 -16.90
C LEU A 134 -0.03 5.48 -16.06
N VAL A 135 1.10 5.00 -16.58
CA VAL A 135 2.39 5.03 -15.88
C VAL A 135 2.88 6.47 -15.77
N TYR A 136 2.84 7.25 -16.85
CA TYR A 136 3.23 8.66 -16.77
C TYR A 136 2.32 9.48 -15.86
N GLU A 137 1.01 9.20 -15.84
CA GLU A 137 0.06 9.93 -15.00
C GLU A 137 0.16 9.53 -13.52
N ASN A 138 0.17 8.22 -13.23
CA ASN A 138 -0.09 7.71 -11.89
C ASN A 138 1.15 7.10 -11.21
N HIS A 139 2.20 6.74 -11.96
CA HIS A 139 3.36 6.00 -11.44
C HIS A 139 4.66 6.83 -11.46
N TRP A 140 4.61 8.04 -12.00
CA TRP A 140 5.71 8.97 -11.88
C TRP A 140 5.84 9.50 -10.47
N HIS A 141 7.01 9.31 -9.87
CA HIS A 141 7.31 9.76 -8.53
C HIS A 141 7.75 11.22 -8.56
N PHE A 142 6.98 12.05 -7.88
CA PHE A 142 7.36 13.43 -7.57
C PHE A 142 7.62 13.54 -6.08
N HIS A 143 8.81 14.02 -5.73
CA HIS A 143 9.14 14.29 -4.34
C HIS A 143 8.17 15.30 -3.74
N ASN A 144 7.66 14.95 -2.58
CA ASN A 144 6.71 15.77 -1.84
C ASN A 144 6.93 15.59 -0.34
N ALA A 145 6.15 16.28 0.50
CA ALA A 145 6.30 16.23 1.94
C ALA A 145 6.29 14.80 2.54
N THR A 146 5.62 13.83 1.90
CA THR A 146 5.61 12.44 2.37
C THR A 146 6.95 11.72 2.21
N CYS A 147 7.78 12.12 1.24
CA CYS A 147 9.13 11.61 1.05
C CYS A 147 10.01 11.94 2.25
N TRP A 148 9.72 13.08 2.88
CA TRP A 148 10.52 13.68 3.96
C TRP A 148 9.95 13.42 5.35
N LYS A 149 8.88 12.61 5.46
CA LYS A 149 8.10 12.43 6.69
C LYS A 149 8.95 12.00 7.89
N TYR A 150 9.98 11.19 7.66
CA TYR A 150 10.82 10.62 8.72
C TYR A 150 12.17 11.33 8.86
N LEU A 151 12.40 12.41 8.12
CA LEU A 151 13.62 13.18 8.24
C LEU A 151 13.62 14.00 9.52
N LYS A 152 14.76 13.98 10.21
CA LYS A 152 15.01 14.85 11.36
C LYS A 152 15.19 16.28 10.86
N ARG A 153 14.95 17.23 11.77
CA ARG A 153 15.15 18.65 11.48
C ARG A 153 16.61 18.89 11.07
N GLY A 154 16.80 19.45 9.88
CA GLY A 154 18.12 19.77 9.33
C GLY A 154 18.69 18.71 8.38
N GLU A 155 18.08 17.53 8.28
CA GLU A 155 18.46 16.56 7.25
C GLU A 155 18.07 17.07 5.85
N PRO A 156 18.90 16.79 4.82
CA PRO A 156 18.66 17.27 3.47
C PRO A 156 17.46 16.56 2.84
N LYS A 157 16.74 17.29 1.98
CA LYS A 157 15.57 16.79 1.24
C LYS A 157 15.97 16.50 -0.20
N ASP A 158 16.76 15.46 -0.35
CA ASP A 158 17.30 15.00 -1.63
C ASP A 158 16.88 13.56 -1.94
N ASP A 159 17.27 13.09 -3.12
CA ASP A 159 16.99 11.75 -3.63
C ASP A 159 17.44 10.63 -2.67
N SER A 160 18.62 10.77 -2.08
CA SER A 160 19.19 9.77 -1.16
C SER A 160 18.37 9.62 0.13
N HIS A 161 17.61 10.65 0.50
CA HIS A 161 16.74 10.69 1.67
C HIS A 161 15.26 10.41 1.34
N CYS A 162 14.96 10.02 0.10
CA CYS A 162 13.59 9.71 -0.29
C CYS A 162 13.09 8.44 0.42
N ARG A 163 12.06 8.60 1.28
CA ARG A 163 11.38 7.47 1.93
C ARG A 163 10.90 6.38 0.94
N MET A 164 10.51 6.77 -0.28
CA MET A 164 10.03 5.84 -1.30
C MET A 164 11.16 5.11 -2.04
N ARG A 165 12.43 5.41 -1.71
CA ARG A 165 13.63 4.86 -2.35
C ARG A 165 13.67 5.13 -3.86
N ILE A 166 13.20 6.32 -4.24
CA ILE A 166 13.37 6.87 -5.57
C ILE A 166 14.54 7.84 -5.49
N ASP A 167 15.74 7.25 -5.57
CA ASP A 167 17.03 7.91 -5.37
C ASP A 167 17.74 8.26 -6.70
N GLY A 168 17.06 8.05 -7.83
CA GLY A 168 17.62 8.26 -9.16
C GLY A 168 18.43 7.06 -9.69
N ALA A 169 18.67 6.03 -8.89
CA ALA A 169 19.46 4.89 -9.33
C ALA A 169 18.71 4.04 -10.36
N THR A 170 19.42 3.59 -11.38
CA THR A 170 18.92 2.69 -12.42
C THR A 170 19.79 1.45 -12.57
N ARG A 171 19.20 0.37 -13.08
CA ARG A 171 19.81 -0.95 -13.22
C ARG A 171 19.26 -1.65 -14.45
N ALA A 172 20.15 -2.04 -15.36
CA ALA A 172 19.79 -2.76 -16.58
C ALA A 172 19.27 -4.18 -16.33
N THR A 173 19.67 -4.80 -15.21
CA THR A 173 19.30 -6.19 -14.87
C THR A 173 19.03 -6.33 -13.37
N THR A 174 18.22 -7.34 -13.01
CA THR A 174 18.04 -7.73 -11.61
C THR A 174 19.31 -8.35 -11.05
N SER A 175 19.68 -7.96 -9.83
CA SER A 175 20.90 -8.41 -9.14
C SER A 175 20.65 -8.63 -7.65
N ILE A 176 21.65 -9.17 -6.94
CA ILE A 176 21.64 -9.29 -5.49
C ILE A 176 22.55 -8.21 -4.91
N ASP A 177 22.05 -7.49 -3.92
CA ASP A 177 22.83 -6.56 -3.13
C ASP A 177 23.86 -7.32 -2.28
N GLN A 178 25.14 -6.95 -2.36
CA GLN A 178 26.21 -7.70 -1.69
C GLN A 178 26.20 -7.55 -0.16
N GLU A 179 25.64 -6.45 0.35
CA GLU A 179 25.64 -6.15 1.79
C GLU A 179 24.38 -6.68 2.48
N THR A 180 23.22 -6.44 1.85
CA THR A 180 21.91 -6.76 2.43
C THR A 180 21.34 -8.09 1.95
N GLU A 181 22.00 -8.73 0.97
CA GLU A 181 21.52 -9.94 0.27
C GLU A 181 20.10 -9.81 -0.30
N SER A 182 19.65 -8.57 -0.52
CA SER A 182 18.33 -8.28 -1.05
C SER A 182 18.33 -8.31 -2.59
N ILE A 183 17.19 -8.65 -3.18
CA ILE A 183 17.03 -8.60 -4.64
C ILE A 183 16.83 -7.14 -5.05
N LEU A 184 17.75 -6.66 -5.88
CA LEU A 184 17.69 -5.36 -6.54
C LEU A 184 17.09 -5.57 -7.92
N LEU A 185 15.79 -5.26 -8.06
CA LEU A 185 15.07 -5.41 -9.32
C LEU A 185 15.67 -4.54 -10.42
N ARG A 186 15.58 -5.03 -11.67
CA ARG A 186 15.80 -4.22 -12.87
C ARG A 186 14.95 -2.95 -12.79
N ARG A 187 15.58 -1.81 -13.08
CA ARG A 187 14.99 -0.47 -13.05
C ARG A 187 15.57 0.36 -14.18
N LEU A 188 14.84 0.46 -15.28
CA LEU A 188 15.31 1.24 -16.43
C LEU A 188 14.98 2.73 -16.31
N HIS A 189 14.05 3.11 -15.45
CA HIS A 189 13.67 4.50 -15.27
C HIS A 189 13.88 4.96 -13.82
N PRO A 190 14.53 6.11 -13.58
CA PRO A 190 14.86 6.56 -12.22
C PRO A 190 13.61 6.97 -11.43
N ARG A 191 12.59 7.53 -12.10
CA ARG A 191 11.41 8.15 -11.44
C ARG A 191 10.12 7.36 -11.43
N VAL A 192 10.09 6.12 -11.95
CA VAL A 192 8.84 5.33 -12.01
C VAL A 192 8.80 4.37 -10.84
N ASN A 193 7.73 4.39 -10.04
CA ASN A 193 7.58 3.44 -8.94
C ASN A 193 7.34 2.00 -9.47
N CYS A 194 7.56 1.00 -8.62
CA CYS A 194 7.35 -0.40 -8.98
C CYS A 194 5.85 -0.66 -9.20
N TYR A 195 5.45 -1.22 -10.34
CA TYR A 195 4.05 -1.49 -10.65
C TYR A 195 3.87 -2.81 -11.39
N ASN A 196 2.64 -3.29 -11.47
CA ASN A 196 2.25 -4.33 -12.41
C ASN A 196 1.38 -3.72 -13.51
N ASP A 197 1.69 -4.02 -14.77
CA ASP A 197 1.02 -3.50 -15.96
C ASP A 197 -0.46 -3.89 -16.04
N VAL A 198 -0.78 -5.17 -15.80
CA VAL A 198 -2.16 -5.66 -15.75
C VAL A 198 -2.95 -4.96 -14.64
N LEU A 199 -2.34 -4.74 -13.46
CA LEU A 199 -3.00 -4.00 -12.38
C LEU A 199 -3.19 -2.53 -12.69
N ALA A 200 -2.17 -1.88 -13.27
CA ALA A 200 -2.27 -0.49 -13.68
C ALA A 200 -3.42 -0.33 -14.68
N PHE A 201 -3.49 -1.22 -15.68
CA PHE A 201 -4.57 -1.26 -16.66
C PHE A 201 -5.95 -1.47 -16.01
N LEU A 202 -6.12 -2.54 -15.23
CA LEU A 202 -7.43 -2.91 -14.66
C LEU A 202 -7.95 -1.93 -13.60
N THR A 203 -7.07 -1.28 -12.85
CA THR A 203 -7.46 -0.36 -11.78
C THR A 203 -7.42 1.10 -12.21
N GLN A 204 -6.74 1.40 -13.33
CA GLN A 204 -6.50 2.76 -13.83
C GLN A 204 -5.94 3.69 -12.74
N SER A 205 -5.17 3.13 -11.81
CA SER A 205 -4.67 3.81 -10.62
C SER A 205 -3.23 3.40 -10.29
N ASN A 206 -2.59 4.14 -9.40
CA ASN A 206 -1.26 3.78 -8.91
C ASN A 206 -1.33 2.45 -8.13
N ASN A 207 -0.39 1.55 -8.42
CA ASN A 207 -0.10 0.40 -7.58
C ASN A 207 1.41 0.34 -7.29
N ASP A 208 1.76 -0.20 -6.12
CA ASP A 208 3.14 -0.36 -5.65
C ASP A 208 3.37 -1.83 -5.29
N ILE A 209 4.02 -2.58 -6.18
CA ILE A 209 4.27 -4.01 -5.98
C ILE A 209 5.68 -4.25 -5.47
N LYS A 210 5.78 -4.96 -4.35
CA LYS A 210 7.05 -5.26 -3.69
C LYS A 210 7.17 -6.75 -3.39
N PHE A 211 8.28 -7.34 -3.80
CA PHE A 211 8.64 -8.70 -3.45
C PHE A 211 9.35 -8.73 -2.09
N ILE A 212 8.98 -9.71 -1.25
CA ILE A 212 9.54 -9.88 0.09
C ILE A 212 10.36 -11.16 0.12
N GLY A 213 11.63 -11.03 -0.23
CA GLY A 213 12.58 -12.15 -0.32
C GLY A 213 13.58 -12.27 0.83
N SER A 214 13.77 -11.22 1.64
CA SER A 214 14.76 -11.19 2.73
C SER A 214 14.12 -11.19 4.12
N GLY A 215 14.88 -11.61 5.13
CA GLY A 215 14.42 -11.61 6.52
C GLY A 215 14.18 -10.19 7.04
N GLU A 216 15.06 -9.26 6.70
CA GLU A 216 14.94 -7.82 6.97
C GLU A 216 13.71 -7.24 6.28
N GLY A 217 13.47 -7.60 5.01
CA GLY A 217 12.28 -7.20 4.26
C GLY A 217 11.00 -7.72 4.91
N ALA A 218 10.99 -8.97 5.36
CA ALA A 218 9.85 -9.55 6.08
C ALA A 218 9.60 -8.86 7.44
N LYS A 219 10.65 -8.56 8.22
CA LYS A 219 10.52 -7.80 9.48
C LYS A 219 9.99 -6.40 9.24
N ALA A 220 10.57 -5.67 8.28
CA ALA A 220 10.13 -4.33 7.92
C ALA A 220 8.66 -4.32 7.47
N LEU A 221 8.26 -5.33 6.69
CA LEU A 221 6.87 -5.52 6.26
C LEU A 221 5.93 -5.78 7.44
N LEU A 222 6.33 -6.62 8.41
CA LEU A 222 5.52 -6.88 9.62
C LEU A 222 5.24 -5.58 10.37
N TYR A 223 6.25 -4.73 10.58
CA TYR A 223 6.06 -3.41 11.19
C TYR A 223 5.16 -2.50 10.35
N TYR A 224 5.41 -2.45 9.03
CA TYR A 224 4.61 -1.66 8.09
C TYR A 224 3.14 -2.06 8.17
N ILE A 225 2.82 -3.34 7.97
CA ILE A 225 1.44 -3.85 8.01
C ILE A 225 0.80 -3.64 9.39
N THR A 226 1.55 -3.84 10.46
CA THR A 226 1.05 -3.58 11.82
C THR A 226 0.64 -2.12 11.97
N ASP A 227 1.41 -1.16 11.46
CA ASP A 227 1.05 0.27 11.48
C ASP A 227 -0.27 0.53 10.74
N TYR A 228 -0.53 -0.14 9.61
CA TYR A 228 -1.80 -0.01 8.89
C TYR A 228 -2.97 -0.67 9.61
N ILE A 229 -2.79 -1.89 10.12
CA ILE A 229 -3.84 -2.62 10.85
C ILE A 229 -4.20 -1.91 12.15
N THR A 230 -3.19 -1.36 12.84
CA THR A 230 -3.36 -0.70 14.13
C THR A 230 -3.56 0.81 14.03
N LYS A 231 -3.69 1.34 12.81
CA LYS A 231 -3.88 2.78 12.58
C LYS A 231 -5.15 3.23 13.28
N ALA A 232 -4.97 3.97 14.38
CA ALA A 232 -6.10 4.42 15.17
C ALA A 232 -6.98 5.36 14.34
N SER A 233 -8.28 5.05 14.28
CA SER A 233 -9.28 5.95 13.66
C SER A 233 -9.36 7.30 14.38
N LEU A 234 -8.98 7.33 15.68
CA LEU A 234 -8.85 8.54 16.47
C LEU A 234 -7.45 8.64 17.07
N PRO A 235 -6.69 9.72 16.82
CA PRO A 235 -5.42 9.94 17.51
C PRO A 235 -5.59 9.97 19.03
N THR A 236 -4.72 9.29 19.77
CA THR A 236 -4.82 9.12 21.23
C THR A 236 -4.99 10.45 21.99
N HIS A 237 -4.26 11.51 21.57
CA HIS A 237 -4.35 12.83 22.19
C HIS A 237 -5.74 13.47 22.04
N VAL A 238 -6.43 13.20 20.92
CA VAL A 238 -7.80 13.65 20.67
C VAL A 238 -8.77 12.87 21.57
N GLY A 239 -8.59 11.56 21.68
CA GLY A 239 -9.36 10.70 22.60
C GLY A 239 -9.21 11.14 24.06
N LEU A 240 -7.99 11.35 24.53
CA LEU A 240 -7.70 11.84 25.88
C LEU A 240 -8.30 13.23 26.12
N SER A 241 -8.26 14.12 25.13
CA SER A 241 -8.89 15.43 25.22
C SER A 241 -10.41 15.33 25.36
N ALA A 242 -11.04 14.43 24.60
CA ALA A 242 -12.48 14.15 24.72
C ALA A 242 -12.82 13.59 26.11
N ILE A 243 -11.97 12.69 26.65
CA ILE A 243 -12.11 12.16 28.01
C ILE A 243 -12.04 13.26 29.06
N ARG A 244 -11.01 14.11 29.01
CA ARG A 244 -10.85 15.22 29.94
C ARG A 244 -12.07 16.14 29.95
N VAL A 245 -12.53 16.55 28.76
CA VAL A 245 -13.70 17.42 28.62
C VAL A 245 -14.98 16.76 29.14
N ALA A 246 -15.17 15.45 28.91
CA ALA A 246 -16.33 14.71 29.39
C ALA A 246 -16.32 14.59 30.92
N LEU A 247 -15.16 14.36 31.54
CA LEU A 247 -14.98 14.33 33.00
C LEU A 247 -15.30 15.70 33.61
N GLU A 248 -14.67 16.77 33.13
CA GLU A 248 -14.88 18.13 33.64
C GLU A 248 -16.35 18.54 33.56
N LYS A 249 -17.02 18.27 32.43
CA LYS A 249 -18.44 18.57 32.25
C LYS A 249 -19.35 17.70 33.11
N THR A 250 -18.94 16.48 33.46
CA THR A 250 -19.74 15.59 34.31
C THR A 250 -19.61 15.99 35.76
N TRP A 251 -18.38 16.25 36.22
CA TRP A 251 -18.12 16.80 37.54
C TRP A 251 -18.95 18.06 37.75
N LYS A 252 -18.79 19.08 36.90
CA LYS A 252 -19.52 20.36 37.04
C LYS A 252 -21.05 20.22 37.07
N LYS A 253 -21.60 19.17 36.46
CA LYS A 253 -23.06 18.93 36.44
C LYS A 253 -23.57 18.38 37.76
N PHE A 254 -22.79 17.57 38.45
CA PHE A 254 -23.17 16.87 39.68
C PHE A 254 -22.42 17.39 40.91
N ASP A 255 -21.69 18.49 40.77
CA ASP A 255 -20.96 19.12 41.86
C ASP A 255 -21.93 19.57 42.95
N GLY A 256 -21.87 18.94 44.13
CA GLY A 256 -22.78 19.21 45.24
C GLY A 256 -24.18 18.59 45.12
N ASP A 257 -24.46 17.76 44.10
CA ASP A 257 -25.75 17.07 43.97
C ASP A 257 -25.75 15.74 44.75
N ALA A 258 -26.17 15.82 46.01
CA ALA A 258 -26.27 14.64 46.90
C ALA A 258 -27.38 13.65 46.50
N SER A 259 -28.24 14.00 45.54
CA SER A 259 -29.33 13.15 45.05
C SER A 259 -28.95 12.32 43.82
N ALA A 260 -27.80 12.63 43.20
CA ALA A 260 -27.32 11.95 42.02
C ALA A 260 -26.83 10.53 42.37
N THR A 261 -27.35 9.54 41.67
CA THR A 261 -26.87 8.16 41.79
C THR A 261 -25.61 7.94 40.95
N ASP A 262 -24.75 7.01 41.38
CA ASP A 262 -23.56 6.60 40.62
C ASP A 262 -23.90 6.18 39.19
N GLU A 263 -25.07 5.57 38.99
CA GLU A 263 -25.56 5.17 37.67
C GLU A 263 -25.89 6.37 36.78
N ALA A 264 -26.50 7.43 37.34
CA ALA A 264 -26.79 8.66 36.61
C ALA A 264 -25.50 9.41 36.21
N ILE A 265 -24.51 9.44 37.12
CA ILE A 265 -23.19 10.03 36.86
C ILE A 265 -22.47 9.24 35.75
N SER A 266 -22.44 7.91 35.86
CA SER A 266 -21.78 7.02 34.90
C SER A 266 -22.41 7.10 33.51
N LYS A 267 -23.74 7.08 33.42
CA LYS A 267 -24.46 7.28 32.14
C LYS A 267 -24.16 8.64 31.54
N SER A 268 -24.16 9.71 32.35
CA SER A 268 -23.84 11.05 31.84
C SER A 268 -22.40 11.15 31.35
N LEU A 269 -21.44 10.51 32.03
CA LEU A 269 -20.04 10.47 31.62
C LEU A 269 -19.90 9.72 30.29
N PHE A 270 -20.49 8.52 30.20
CA PHE A 270 -20.45 7.68 29.00
C PHE A 270 -21.05 8.40 27.78
N VAL A 271 -22.21 9.04 27.92
CA VAL A 271 -22.85 9.77 26.81
C VAL A 271 -21.97 10.95 26.35
N LYS A 272 -21.40 11.72 27.28
CA LYS A 272 -20.50 12.83 26.93
C LYS A 272 -19.20 12.36 26.27
N LEU A 273 -18.66 11.22 26.74
CA LEU A 273 -17.51 10.56 26.15
C LEU A 273 -17.81 10.10 24.72
N ALA A 274 -18.87 9.31 24.55
CA ALA A 274 -19.29 8.78 23.26
C ALA A 274 -19.54 9.93 22.27
N ASN A 275 -20.32 10.93 22.65
CA ASN A 275 -20.59 12.09 21.78
C ASN A 275 -19.31 12.88 21.47
N GLY A 276 -18.42 13.06 22.45
CA GLY A 276 -17.16 13.79 22.24
C GLY A 276 -16.17 13.04 21.35
N ILE A 277 -16.14 11.71 21.41
CA ILE A 277 -15.32 10.87 20.55
C ILE A 277 -15.93 10.83 19.14
N LEU A 278 -17.21 10.49 19.04
CA LEU A 278 -17.92 10.36 17.76
C LEU A 278 -17.96 11.68 16.99
N SER A 279 -18.14 12.82 17.65
CA SER A 279 -18.16 14.13 16.97
C SER A 279 -16.80 14.54 16.40
N ARG A 280 -15.73 13.82 16.72
CA ARG A 280 -14.36 14.07 16.25
C ARG A 280 -13.85 12.98 15.31
N LEU A 281 -14.65 11.94 15.07
CA LEU A 281 -14.38 10.96 14.03
C LEU A 281 -14.88 11.53 12.71
N GLU A 282 -13.93 11.89 11.85
CA GLU A 282 -14.22 12.27 10.48
C GLU A 282 -14.12 11.02 9.60
N VAL A 283 -15.17 10.77 8.81
CA VAL A 283 -15.22 9.67 7.84
C VAL A 283 -15.41 10.28 6.47
N SER A 284 -14.60 9.86 5.49
CA SER A 284 -14.71 10.41 4.14
C SER A 284 -15.99 9.95 3.45
N HIS A 285 -16.50 10.76 2.51
CA HIS A 285 -17.63 10.37 1.68
C HIS A 285 -17.37 9.04 0.96
N GLN A 286 -16.16 8.83 0.46
CA GLN A 286 -15.76 7.61 -0.23
C GLN A 286 -15.81 6.39 0.69
N GLN A 287 -15.35 6.50 1.95
CA GLN A 287 -15.48 5.42 2.94
C GLN A 287 -16.94 5.04 3.19
N VAL A 288 -17.78 6.06 3.41
CA VAL A 288 -19.21 5.84 3.64
C VAL A 288 -19.85 5.14 2.44
N MET A 289 -19.61 5.65 1.23
CA MET A 289 -20.15 5.04 0.01
C MET A 289 -19.63 3.62 -0.22
N TYR A 290 -18.37 3.37 0.10
CA TYR A 290 -17.77 2.06 -0.01
C TYR A 290 -18.45 1.04 0.92
N HIS A 291 -18.68 1.39 2.18
CA HIS A 291 -19.42 0.54 3.11
C HIS A 291 -20.89 0.35 2.72
N ILE A 292 -21.57 1.42 2.26
CA ILE A 292 -22.95 1.32 1.76
C ILE A 292 -23.03 0.32 0.59
N ASN A 293 -22.00 0.29 -0.26
CA ASN A 293 -21.90 -0.66 -1.37
C ASN A 293 -21.41 -2.07 -0.95
N GLY A 294 -21.38 -2.38 0.34
CA GLY A 294 -20.98 -3.68 0.87
C GLY A 294 -19.46 -3.90 0.94
N GLY A 295 -18.68 -2.82 0.87
CA GLY A 295 -17.25 -2.84 1.13
C GLY A 295 -16.93 -3.09 2.61
N ASP A 296 -15.84 -3.82 2.84
CA ASP A 296 -15.31 -4.12 4.18
C ASP A 296 -13.92 -3.48 4.32
N ASP A 297 -13.53 -3.16 5.55
CA ASP A 297 -12.23 -2.58 5.88
C ASP A 297 -11.11 -3.62 5.84
N ARG A 298 -11.47 -4.90 5.86
CA ARG A 298 -10.52 -6.02 5.85
C ARG A 298 -10.97 -7.15 4.94
N TYR A 299 -10.01 -7.76 4.26
CA TYR A 299 -10.20 -8.92 3.40
C TYR A 299 -9.22 -9.99 3.81
N THR A 300 -9.71 -11.12 4.30
CA THR A 300 -8.85 -12.17 4.85
C THR A 300 -9.17 -13.53 4.25
N SER A 301 -8.13 -14.32 4.05
CA SER A 301 -8.21 -15.71 3.63
C SER A 301 -8.39 -16.69 4.79
N HIS A 302 -8.02 -16.27 6.00
CA HIS A 302 -7.99 -17.08 7.23
C HIS A 302 -8.69 -16.33 8.36
N SER A 303 -9.15 -17.08 9.36
CA SER A 303 -9.67 -16.51 10.60
C SER A 303 -8.54 -16.18 11.58
N PHE A 304 -8.63 -15.02 12.22
CA PHE A 304 -7.65 -14.56 13.20
C PHE A 304 -8.28 -14.49 14.59
N ALA A 305 -7.48 -14.75 15.62
CA ALA A 305 -7.89 -14.59 17.01
C ALA A 305 -7.52 -13.19 17.51
N THR A 306 -8.41 -12.59 18.32
CA THR A 306 -8.12 -11.31 18.98
C THR A 306 -7.08 -11.53 20.07
N LEU A 307 -5.97 -10.80 19.97
CA LEU A 307 -4.94 -10.79 21.00
C LEU A 307 -5.13 -9.56 21.90
N TYR A 308 -5.48 -9.78 23.16
CA TYR A 308 -5.63 -8.70 24.14
C TYR A 308 -4.28 -8.37 24.77
N TRP A 309 -3.65 -7.28 24.33
CA TRP A 309 -2.33 -6.86 24.82
C TRP A 309 -2.24 -6.76 26.36
N GLY A 310 -3.28 -6.27 27.04
CA GLY A 310 -3.32 -6.19 28.50
C GLY A 310 -3.31 -7.55 29.24
N ALA A 311 -3.46 -8.67 28.53
CA ALA A 311 -3.23 -10.00 29.09
C ALA A 311 -1.73 -10.35 29.18
N PHE A 312 -0.89 -9.78 28.31
CA PHE A 312 0.56 -10.01 28.28
C PHE A 312 1.32 -9.02 29.18
N ASP A 313 0.75 -7.83 29.43
CA ASP A 313 1.30 -6.80 30.31
C ASP A 313 1.34 -7.22 31.79
N ARG A 314 0.64 -8.29 32.17
CA ARG A 314 0.66 -8.87 33.53
C ARG A 314 1.73 -9.95 33.72
N GLY A 315 2.55 -10.20 32.70
CA GLY A 315 3.58 -11.22 32.68
C GLY A 315 5.03 -10.71 32.68
N VAL A 316 5.26 -9.40 32.85
CA VAL A 316 6.58 -8.79 33.00
C VAL A 316 6.68 -8.04 34.32
#